data_AF-A0A9X3V5W5-F1
#
_entry.id   AF-A0A9X3V5W5-F1
#
_cell.length_a   1.000
_cell.length_b   1.000
_cell.length_c   1.000
_cell.angle_alpha   90.00
_cell.angle_beta   90.00
_cell.angle_gamma   90.00
#
_symmetry.space_group_name_H-M   'P 1'
#
loop_
_entity.id
_entity.type
_entity.pdbx_description
1 polymer ?
#
loop_
_entity_poly.entity_id
_entity_poly.type
_entity_poly.pdbx_seq_one_letter_code
_entity_poly.pdbx_strand_id
1 'polypeptide(L)'
;MAAPTISEYLSYANLQMAAEAFIRDERTNVLNNQGLPYVTALTNGNLHASRFVESQAKKFADEWEVLDQKANTKTGFSGTLFRNRETREVVLSFRSTEFIDDAALDNKATNELEIKNTGYAWGQIADMQAWYAELKADPNKLGGGQAFSVTGYSLGGHLATAFNLMNAGAAQRVVTFNGAGVGKVLDGTLQSALAEFNTLRGSTDELAARFTEAGLAGLYRRIQGDLAAGRITAVQAQAQVKEFYTDTNTGQKALPQQDIENQPLYREGFAMKKEAKNSMDPAAWMGFFLKSRTTSVKALLKKARRSGAWRHSLACMTLALAGCMGSGGPVGAAAADGTQAAKVQQPLKERQRIAAEMFRERCKKAGVFIHRTVEDVEGVFLMKIRPEEINFGKQYVLDDPYGRDLGGDAYIKSFLRGHFQHDTKQGPNRPPDAPADPLGYTYAEAIDPKDGVRYRYTGSVVEPWRTDKSYLQGYTKFVLQKSPSAGQRPRYGVTYDDISTNEERDYWIAGSSLRVIDLETNEVIAERIGYMVDWAQGITVGGRSPWLLAADNACPKFADRRAATSQLDQATRFVNKSLKPKEAE
;
A
#
# COMPACT_ATOMS: atom_id res chain seq x y z
N MET A 1 -33.12 0.53 -10.73
CA MET A 1 -32.31 -0.02 -11.84
C MET A 1 -32.03 -1.49 -11.57
N ALA A 2 -31.97 -2.32 -12.62
CA ALA A 2 -31.49 -3.69 -12.48
C ALA A 2 -30.00 -3.68 -12.10
N ALA A 3 -29.57 -4.66 -11.30
CA ALA A 3 -28.16 -4.85 -11.00
C ALA A 3 -27.41 -5.23 -12.31
N PRO A 4 -26.15 -4.79 -12.50
CA PRO A 4 -25.35 -5.22 -13.63
C PRO A 4 -25.22 -6.74 -13.67
N THR A 5 -25.21 -7.29 -14.88
CA THR A 5 -24.85 -8.68 -15.15
C THR A 5 -23.36 -8.91 -14.86
N ILE A 6 -22.94 -10.17 -14.73
CA ILE A 6 -21.51 -10.53 -14.56
C ILE A 6 -20.67 -9.98 -15.72
N SER A 7 -21.20 -10.01 -16.95
CA SER A 7 -20.51 -9.45 -18.13
C SER A 7 -20.35 -7.94 -18.04
N GLU A 8 -21.36 -7.22 -17.56
CA GLU A 8 -21.26 -5.77 -17.34
C GLU A 8 -20.25 -5.45 -16.23
N TYR A 9 -20.25 -6.20 -15.12
CA TYR A 9 -19.23 -6.03 -14.07
C TYR A 9 -17.81 -6.28 -14.58
N LEU A 10 -17.60 -7.30 -15.42
CA LEU A 10 -16.29 -7.55 -16.03
C LEU A 10 -15.88 -6.39 -16.96
N SER A 11 -16.82 -5.85 -17.73
CA SER A 11 -16.57 -4.67 -18.57
C SER A 11 -16.14 -3.46 -17.74
N TYR A 12 -16.87 -3.13 -16.66
CA TYR A 12 -16.49 -2.03 -15.77
C TYR A 12 -15.14 -2.29 -15.06
N ALA A 13 -14.82 -3.53 -14.70
CA ALA A 13 -13.52 -3.88 -14.12
C ALA A 13 -12.37 -3.66 -15.14
N ASN A 14 -12.57 -4.00 -16.41
CA ASN A 14 -11.58 -3.70 -17.45
C ASN A 14 -11.43 -2.18 -17.67
N LEU A 15 -12.51 -1.40 -17.60
CA LEU A 15 -12.45 0.06 -17.64
C LEU A 15 -11.67 0.65 -16.46
N GLN A 16 -11.73 0.02 -15.28
CA GLN A 16 -10.87 0.39 -14.15
C GLN A 16 -9.41 0.11 -14.46
N MET A 17 -9.07 -1.11 -14.89
CA MET A 17 -7.70 -1.45 -15.28
C MET A 17 -7.13 -0.51 -16.35
N ALA A 18 -7.94 -0.14 -17.35
CA ALA A 18 -7.54 0.81 -18.39
C ALA A 18 -7.33 2.23 -17.85
N ALA A 19 -8.14 2.67 -16.88
CA ALA A 19 -8.01 3.99 -16.27
C ALA A 19 -6.73 4.14 -15.43
N GLU A 20 -6.12 3.04 -14.98
CA GLU A 20 -4.82 3.04 -14.30
C GLU A 20 -3.65 3.36 -15.23
N ALA A 21 -3.82 3.22 -16.55
CA ALA A 21 -2.76 3.51 -17.52
C ALA A 21 -2.59 5.02 -17.81
N PHE A 22 -1.35 5.45 -18.03
CA PHE A 22 -1.00 6.79 -18.51
C PHE A 22 -1.27 6.92 -20.02
N ILE A 23 -2.56 6.90 -20.38
CA ILE A 23 -3.02 7.07 -21.76
C ILE A 23 -2.72 8.50 -22.23
N ARG A 24 -2.88 9.49 -21.35
CA ARG A 24 -2.34 10.83 -21.52
C ARG A 24 -0.96 10.87 -20.86
N ASP A 25 0.05 11.17 -21.65
CA ASP A 25 1.42 11.26 -21.15
C ASP A 25 1.57 12.45 -20.20
N GLU A 26 2.01 12.20 -18.97
CA GLU A 26 2.09 13.21 -17.90
C GLU A 26 3.07 14.36 -18.20
N ARG A 27 4.08 14.13 -19.06
CA ARG A 27 5.12 15.12 -19.37
C ARG A 27 4.75 16.00 -20.56
N THR A 28 4.17 15.39 -21.58
CA THR A 28 3.89 16.02 -22.87
C THR A 28 2.41 16.38 -23.03
N ASN A 29 1.55 15.87 -22.15
CA ASN A 29 0.10 16.02 -22.18
C ASN A 29 -0.56 15.41 -23.43
N VAL A 30 0.18 14.60 -24.21
CA VAL A 30 -0.31 13.95 -25.44
C VAL A 30 -1.23 12.78 -25.09
N LEU A 31 -2.39 12.71 -25.73
CA LEU A 31 -3.35 11.62 -25.55
C LEU A 31 -3.07 10.48 -26.53
N ASN A 32 -2.54 9.36 -26.02
CA ASN A 32 -2.24 8.15 -26.77
C ASN A 32 -3.48 7.24 -26.86
N ASN A 33 -4.53 7.67 -27.56
CA ASN A 33 -5.81 6.95 -27.63
C ASN A 33 -6.04 6.16 -28.94
N GLN A 34 -5.02 6.01 -29.78
CA GLN A 34 -5.09 5.27 -31.04
C GLN A 34 -3.86 4.39 -31.29
N GLY A 35 -4.06 3.33 -32.08
CA GLY A 35 -3.00 2.48 -32.63
C GLY A 35 -2.07 1.88 -31.58
N LEU A 36 -0.80 1.69 -31.98
CA LEU A 36 0.23 1.10 -31.12
C LEU A 36 0.49 1.89 -29.82
N PRO A 37 0.53 3.25 -29.82
CA PRO A 37 0.69 4.01 -28.57
C PRO A 37 -0.38 3.69 -27.53
N TYR A 38 -1.63 3.51 -27.95
CA TYR A 38 -2.72 3.19 -27.03
C TYR A 38 -2.59 1.79 -26.43
N VAL A 39 -2.35 0.78 -27.27
CA VAL A 39 -2.10 -0.60 -26.82
C VAL A 39 -0.88 -0.65 -25.89
N THR A 40 0.16 0.14 -26.19
CA THR A 40 1.36 0.23 -25.35
C THR A 40 1.07 0.83 -23.99
N ALA A 41 0.28 1.91 -23.93
CA ALA A 41 -0.12 2.53 -22.66
C ALA A 41 -0.89 1.53 -21.77
N LEU A 42 -1.84 0.80 -22.35
CA LEU A 42 -2.64 -0.22 -21.67
C LEU A 42 -1.80 -1.43 -21.20
N THR A 43 -0.81 -1.83 -22.00
CA THR A 43 0.09 -2.95 -21.67
C THR A 43 1.12 -2.57 -20.62
N ASN A 44 1.60 -1.33 -20.64
CA ASN A 44 2.46 -0.81 -19.60
C ASN A 44 1.69 -0.69 -18.28
N GLY A 45 0.41 -0.27 -18.33
CA GLY A 45 -0.42 -0.05 -17.14
C GLY A 45 0.29 0.83 -16.13
N ASN A 46 0.87 1.92 -16.63
CA ASN A 46 1.70 2.84 -15.85
C ASN A 46 2.94 2.19 -15.19
N LEU A 47 3.40 1.02 -15.68
CA LEU A 47 4.45 0.19 -15.08
C LEU A 47 4.06 -0.48 -13.75
N HIS A 48 2.76 -0.65 -13.51
CA HIS A 48 2.20 -1.31 -12.33
C HIS A 48 1.47 -2.62 -12.64
N ALA A 49 0.98 -3.29 -11.59
CA ALA A 49 0.29 -4.57 -11.68
C ALA A 49 -1.08 -4.48 -12.39
N SER A 50 -1.73 -3.31 -12.33
CA SER A 50 -2.99 -3.01 -13.03
C SER A 50 -2.73 -2.75 -14.51
N ARG A 51 -2.45 -3.82 -15.26
CA ARG A 51 -2.13 -3.77 -16.69
C ARG A 51 -2.77 -4.91 -17.45
N PHE A 52 -2.94 -4.70 -18.75
CA PHE A 52 -3.37 -5.77 -19.64
C PHE A 52 -2.16 -6.55 -20.17
N VAL A 53 -2.34 -7.85 -20.39
CA VAL A 53 -1.47 -8.54 -21.36
C VAL A 53 -1.79 -8.04 -22.77
N GLU A 54 -0.82 -8.08 -23.68
CA GLU A 54 -0.93 -7.44 -25.00
C GLU A 54 -2.19 -7.86 -25.78
N SER A 55 -2.58 -9.14 -25.73
CA SER A 55 -3.80 -9.64 -26.39
C SER A 55 -5.09 -9.03 -25.81
N GLN A 56 -5.15 -8.83 -24.49
CA GLN A 56 -6.27 -8.17 -23.84
C GLN A 56 -6.26 -6.66 -24.08
N ALA A 57 -5.08 -6.03 -24.16
CA ALA A 57 -4.94 -4.62 -24.49
C ALA A 57 -5.45 -4.32 -25.90
N LYS A 58 -5.10 -5.17 -26.88
CA LYS A 58 -5.62 -5.08 -28.25
C LYS A 58 -7.13 -5.22 -28.28
N LYS A 59 -7.67 -6.28 -27.65
CA LYS A 59 -9.11 -6.49 -27.54
C LYS A 59 -9.82 -5.29 -26.91
N PHE A 60 -9.29 -4.74 -25.82
CA PHE A 60 -9.87 -3.57 -25.17
C PHE A 60 -9.85 -2.34 -26.08
N ALA A 61 -8.74 -2.09 -26.80
CA ALA A 61 -8.61 -0.97 -27.72
C ALA A 61 -9.54 -1.06 -28.95
N ASP A 62 -9.87 -2.29 -29.36
CA ASP A 62 -10.84 -2.60 -30.41
C ASP A 62 -12.30 -2.40 -29.95
N GLU A 63 -12.58 -2.53 -28.65
CA GLU A 63 -13.93 -2.38 -28.09
C GLU A 63 -14.20 -0.96 -27.55
N TRP A 64 -13.18 -0.30 -27.00
CA TRP A 64 -13.29 0.98 -26.30
C TRP A 64 -12.33 2.03 -26.87
N GLU A 65 -12.82 3.26 -27.00
CA GLU A 65 -12.03 4.43 -27.31
C GLU A 65 -11.97 5.40 -26.13
N VAL A 66 -10.88 6.15 -26.02
CA VAL A 66 -10.69 7.16 -24.98
C VAL A 66 -11.02 8.53 -25.56
N LEU A 67 -12.05 9.17 -25.02
CA LEU A 67 -12.46 10.52 -25.41
C LEU A 67 -11.62 11.59 -24.71
N ASP A 68 -11.27 11.33 -23.45
CA ASP A 68 -10.38 12.20 -22.67
C ASP A 68 -9.79 11.44 -21.49
N GLN A 69 -8.66 11.91 -20.99
CA GLN A 69 -8.11 11.50 -19.70
C GLN A 69 -7.58 12.74 -18.99
N LYS A 70 -7.92 12.94 -17.72
CA LYS A 70 -7.23 13.90 -16.86
C LYS A 70 -5.94 13.26 -16.37
N ALA A 71 -4.81 13.82 -16.81
CA ALA A 71 -3.50 13.52 -16.24
C ALA A 71 -3.50 13.79 -14.72
N ASN A 72 -2.56 13.18 -13.99
CA ASN A 72 -2.50 13.25 -12.55
C ASN A 72 -2.42 14.70 -12.06
N THR A 73 -3.42 15.15 -11.30
CA THR A 73 -3.39 16.49 -10.73
C THR A 73 -2.51 16.53 -9.48
N LYS A 74 -2.23 17.74 -9.00
CA LYS A 74 -1.48 17.97 -7.75
C LYS A 74 -2.19 17.46 -6.49
N THR A 75 -3.46 17.05 -6.59
CA THR A 75 -4.21 16.43 -5.49
C THR A 75 -4.23 14.90 -5.60
N GLY A 76 -3.61 14.35 -6.65
CA GLY A 76 -3.63 12.92 -6.99
C GLY A 76 -4.87 12.49 -7.76
N PHE A 77 -5.70 13.43 -8.25
CA PHE A 77 -6.87 13.09 -9.05
C PHE A 77 -6.48 12.70 -10.48
N SER A 78 -7.08 11.63 -10.98
CA SER A 78 -7.04 11.24 -12.39
C SER A 78 -8.33 10.50 -12.76
N GLY A 79 -8.72 10.61 -14.02
CA GLY A 79 -9.92 9.95 -14.53
C GLY A 79 -9.90 9.86 -16.05
N THR A 80 -10.62 8.88 -16.59
CA THR A 80 -10.68 8.60 -18.02
C THR A 80 -12.13 8.52 -18.50
N LEU A 81 -12.45 9.20 -19.58
CA LEU A 81 -13.74 9.13 -20.25
C LEU A 81 -13.62 8.18 -21.44
N PHE A 82 -14.28 7.03 -21.33
CA PHE A 82 -14.32 6.01 -22.37
C PHE A 82 -15.64 6.06 -23.14
N ARG A 83 -15.58 5.61 -24.40
CA ARG A 83 -16.76 5.31 -25.20
C ARG A 83 -16.61 3.93 -25.85
N ASN A 84 -17.63 3.09 -25.71
CA ASN A 84 -17.66 1.84 -26.44
C ASN A 84 -17.85 2.15 -27.93
N ARG A 85 -17.05 1.51 -28.78
CA ARG A 85 -17.06 1.78 -30.23
C ARG A 85 -18.35 1.31 -30.89
N GLU A 86 -18.92 0.20 -30.41
CA GLU A 86 -20.13 -0.41 -30.96
C GLU A 86 -21.40 0.14 -30.31
N THR A 87 -21.53 0.00 -28.98
CA THR A 87 -22.76 0.36 -28.25
C THR A 87 -22.90 1.87 -28.04
N ARG A 88 -21.81 2.63 -28.22
CA ARG A 88 -21.72 4.06 -27.92
C ARG A 88 -21.97 4.40 -26.45
N GLU A 89 -21.95 3.41 -25.55
CA GLU A 89 -21.98 3.62 -24.11
C GLU A 89 -20.79 4.50 -23.71
N VAL A 90 -21.05 5.52 -22.88
CA VAL A 90 -20.00 6.38 -22.33
C VAL A 90 -19.83 6.11 -20.85
N VAL A 91 -18.59 5.93 -20.43
CA VAL A 91 -18.25 5.61 -19.05
C VAL A 91 -17.14 6.51 -18.54
N LEU A 92 -17.42 7.21 -17.45
CA LEU A 92 -16.45 7.99 -16.68
C LEU A 92 -15.82 7.09 -15.62
N SER A 93 -14.53 6.81 -15.76
CA SER A 93 -13.77 5.94 -14.86
C SER A 93 -12.81 6.75 -14.01
N PHE A 94 -12.99 6.74 -12.70
CA PHE A 94 -12.07 7.40 -11.76
C PHE A 94 -10.99 6.42 -11.31
N ARG A 95 -9.73 6.83 -11.50
CA ARG A 95 -8.57 6.00 -11.17
C ARG A 95 -8.46 5.83 -9.65
N SER A 96 -7.91 4.69 -9.23
CA SER A 96 -7.45 4.51 -7.86
C SER A 96 -6.20 5.36 -7.58
N THR A 97 -5.88 5.56 -6.30
CA THR A 97 -4.53 5.97 -5.86
C THR A 97 -3.65 4.77 -5.53
N GLU A 98 -4.06 3.56 -5.94
CA GLU A 98 -3.21 2.38 -5.85
C GLU A 98 -2.08 2.52 -6.88
N PHE A 99 -1.00 3.15 -6.39
CA PHE A 99 0.35 3.14 -6.96
C PHE A 99 0.57 4.11 -8.15
N ILE A 100 0.77 5.41 -7.86
CA ILE A 100 1.90 6.22 -8.39
C ILE A 100 1.94 7.69 -7.89
N ASP A 101 3.17 8.12 -7.59
CA ASP A 101 3.80 9.46 -7.64
C ASP A 101 3.19 10.68 -6.91
N ASP A 102 2.96 10.63 -5.58
CA ASP A 102 3.42 11.69 -4.62
C ASP A 102 3.11 11.34 -3.14
N ALA A 103 3.68 10.24 -2.63
CA ALA A 103 3.32 9.71 -1.30
C ALA A 103 3.68 10.62 -0.10
N ALA A 104 4.42 11.72 -0.28
CA ALA A 104 4.75 12.62 0.82
C ALA A 104 3.65 13.66 1.11
N LEU A 105 2.83 14.03 0.12
CA LEU A 105 1.79 15.06 0.23
C LEU A 105 0.38 14.46 0.10
N ASP A 106 0.13 13.59 -0.88
CA ASP A 106 -1.23 13.17 -1.21
C ASP A 106 -1.78 12.07 -0.29
N ASN A 107 -0.98 11.08 0.12
CA ASN A 107 -1.49 9.99 0.95
C ASN A 107 -1.76 10.42 2.41
N LYS A 108 -0.99 11.37 2.93
CA LYS A 108 -1.18 11.89 4.29
C LYS A 108 -2.34 12.88 4.37
N ALA A 109 -2.45 13.79 3.40
CA ALA A 109 -3.60 14.70 3.33
C ALA A 109 -4.89 13.91 3.11
N THR A 110 -4.98 13.10 2.06
CA THR A 110 -6.23 12.43 1.69
C THR A 110 -6.63 11.31 2.65
N ASN A 111 -5.75 10.35 2.95
CA ASN A 111 -6.12 9.18 3.76
C ASN A 111 -6.01 9.39 5.28
N GLU A 112 -5.05 10.19 5.76
CA GLU A 112 -4.88 10.42 7.21
C GLU A 112 -5.59 11.68 7.74
N LEU A 113 -5.86 12.69 6.90
CA LEU A 113 -6.37 14.00 7.33
C LEU A 113 -7.74 14.38 6.76
N GLU A 114 -8.08 14.02 5.52
CA GLU A 114 -9.36 14.40 4.92
C GLU A 114 -10.40 13.29 5.11
N ILE A 115 -10.17 12.08 4.61
CA ILE A 115 -11.12 10.95 4.74
C ILE A 115 -11.27 10.54 6.20
N LYS A 116 -10.17 10.47 6.96
CA LYS A 116 -10.23 10.06 8.36
C LYS A 116 -10.95 11.08 9.27
N ASN A 117 -10.83 12.38 9.00
CA ASN A 117 -11.41 13.42 9.86
C ASN A 117 -12.78 13.90 9.37
N THR A 118 -13.00 13.93 8.05
CA THR A 118 -14.21 14.50 7.44
C THR A 118 -14.98 13.50 6.58
N GLY A 119 -14.36 12.37 6.22
CA GLY A 119 -14.98 11.34 5.39
C GLY A 119 -14.94 11.60 3.88
N TYR A 120 -14.22 12.62 3.41
CA TYR A 120 -14.16 13.03 2.01
C TYR A 120 -12.73 13.38 1.57
N ALA A 121 -12.35 13.03 0.34
CA ALA A 121 -11.09 13.43 -0.31
C ALA A 121 -11.26 14.80 -1.02
N TRP A 122 -11.35 15.89 -0.27
CA TRP A 122 -11.77 17.20 -0.77
C TRP A 122 -10.96 17.71 -1.96
N GLY A 123 -9.62 17.57 -1.92
CA GLY A 123 -8.75 17.97 -3.02
C GLY A 123 -9.10 17.25 -4.33
N GLN A 124 -9.19 15.92 -4.29
CA GLN A 124 -9.51 15.12 -5.47
C GLN A 124 -10.96 15.28 -5.93
N ILE A 125 -11.89 15.46 -4.98
CA ILE A 125 -13.29 15.76 -5.29
C ILE A 125 -13.42 17.11 -6.00
N ALA A 126 -12.65 18.12 -5.60
CA ALA A 126 -12.64 19.42 -6.25
C ALA A 126 -12.12 19.32 -7.69
N ASP A 127 -10.99 18.65 -7.89
CA ASP A 127 -10.40 18.47 -9.22
C ASP A 127 -11.29 17.57 -10.12
N MET A 128 -11.96 16.58 -9.53
CA MET A 128 -12.99 15.77 -10.19
C MET A 128 -14.16 16.63 -10.69
N GLN A 129 -14.71 17.51 -9.84
CA GLN A 129 -15.82 18.39 -10.26
C GLN A 129 -15.37 19.40 -11.32
N ALA A 130 -14.15 19.92 -11.22
CA ALA A 130 -13.59 20.82 -12.22
C ALA A 130 -13.45 20.13 -13.58
N TRP A 131 -12.86 18.93 -13.62
CA TRP A 131 -12.75 18.17 -14.87
C TRP A 131 -14.13 17.76 -15.41
N TYR A 132 -15.07 17.35 -14.56
CA TYR A 132 -16.43 17.06 -15.01
C TYR A 132 -17.12 18.27 -15.65
N ALA A 133 -16.91 19.48 -15.11
CA ALA A 133 -17.40 20.70 -15.73
C ALA A 133 -16.75 20.95 -17.11
N GLU A 134 -15.45 20.70 -17.27
CA GLU A 134 -14.75 20.74 -18.57
C GLU A 134 -15.39 19.74 -19.57
N LEU A 135 -15.67 18.51 -19.13
CA LEU A 135 -16.32 17.48 -19.96
C LEU A 135 -17.74 17.89 -20.39
N LYS A 136 -18.50 18.53 -19.50
CA LYS A 136 -19.86 19.03 -19.78
C LYS A 136 -19.89 20.26 -20.69
N ALA A 137 -18.82 21.05 -20.72
CA ALA A 137 -18.74 22.20 -21.60
C ALA A 137 -18.42 21.79 -23.05
N ASP A 138 -17.79 20.64 -23.26
CA ASP A 138 -17.41 20.13 -24.58
C ASP A 138 -18.54 19.32 -25.23
N PRO A 139 -19.11 19.78 -26.36
CA PRO A 139 -20.21 19.09 -27.05
C PRO A 139 -19.80 17.72 -27.61
N ASN A 140 -18.50 17.47 -27.81
CA ASN A 140 -17.99 16.18 -28.29
C ASN A 140 -17.75 15.17 -27.16
N LYS A 141 -17.91 15.59 -25.90
CA LYS A 141 -17.75 14.76 -24.70
C LYS A 141 -19.11 14.58 -24.01
N LEU A 142 -19.39 15.33 -22.94
CA LEU A 142 -20.64 15.22 -22.18
C LEU A 142 -21.60 16.40 -22.44
N GLY A 143 -21.17 17.46 -23.13
CA GLY A 143 -21.97 18.66 -23.39
C GLY A 143 -23.14 18.45 -24.34
N GLY A 144 -23.10 17.41 -25.18
CA GLY A 144 -24.19 17.04 -26.08
C GLY A 144 -25.40 16.38 -25.40
N GLY A 145 -25.41 16.26 -24.07
CA GLY A 145 -26.48 15.56 -23.32
C GLY A 145 -26.40 14.04 -23.42
N GLN A 146 -25.25 13.51 -23.85
CA GLN A 146 -25.02 12.07 -23.92
C GLN A 146 -25.10 11.47 -22.51
N ALA A 147 -25.88 10.40 -22.39
CA ALA A 147 -26.00 9.70 -21.13
C ALA A 147 -24.73 8.86 -20.87
N PHE A 148 -24.32 8.80 -19.61
CA PHE A 148 -23.08 8.15 -19.21
C PHE A 148 -23.22 7.42 -17.88
N SER A 149 -22.35 6.43 -17.68
CA SER A 149 -22.18 5.72 -16.41
C SER A 149 -20.88 6.16 -15.73
N VAL A 150 -20.76 5.90 -14.43
CA VAL A 150 -19.56 6.22 -13.65
C VAL A 150 -19.06 4.95 -12.97
N THR A 151 -17.75 4.76 -12.92
CA THR A 151 -17.15 3.66 -12.18
C THR A 151 -15.86 4.06 -11.49
N GLY A 152 -15.51 3.31 -10.44
CA GLY A 152 -14.27 3.53 -9.70
C GLY A 152 -13.89 2.35 -8.81
N TYR A 153 -12.59 2.08 -8.70
CA TYR A 153 -12.00 1.09 -7.81
C TYR A 153 -11.27 1.75 -6.63
N SER A 154 -11.38 1.19 -5.42
CA SER A 154 -10.68 1.67 -4.20
C SER A 154 -10.96 3.15 -3.93
N LEU A 155 -9.97 4.06 -3.96
CA LEU A 155 -10.23 5.50 -3.83
C LEU A 155 -11.04 6.06 -5.02
N GLY A 156 -10.87 5.53 -6.23
CA GLY A 156 -11.75 5.84 -7.36
C GLY A 156 -13.22 5.51 -7.05
N GLY A 157 -13.47 4.46 -6.26
CA GLY A 157 -14.81 4.11 -5.76
C GLY A 157 -15.36 5.15 -4.77
N HIS A 158 -14.51 5.76 -3.94
CA HIS A 158 -14.88 6.90 -3.09
C HIS A 158 -15.29 8.11 -3.96
N LEU A 159 -14.50 8.44 -4.98
CA LEU A 159 -14.79 9.53 -5.91
C LEU A 159 -16.07 9.30 -6.71
N ALA A 160 -16.30 8.08 -7.20
CA ALA A 160 -17.52 7.70 -7.91
C ALA A 160 -18.77 7.85 -7.01
N THR A 161 -18.64 7.50 -5.73
CA THR A 161 -19.72 7.68 -4.76
C THR A 161 -19.98 9.16 -4.46
N ALA A 162 -18.92 9.94 -4.22
CA ALA A 162 -19.02 11.39 -4.00
C ALA A 162 -19.60 12.11 -5.23
N PHE A 163 -19.21 11.70 -6.44
CA PHE A 163 -19.76 12.19 -7.70
C PHE A 163 -21.28 12.01 -7.74
N ASN A 164 -21.78 10.81 -7.42
CA ASN A 164 -23.20 10.50 -7.42
C ASN A 164 -23.98 11.37 -6.43
N LEU A 165 -23.43 11.58 -5.23
CA LEU A 165 -24.05 12.42 -4.20
C LEU A 165 -24.13 13.89 -4.65
N MET A 166 -23.10 14.39 -5.33
CA MET A 166 -23.07 15.78 -5.77
C MET A 166 -23.85 16.05 -7.06
N ASN A 167 -23.93 15.05 -7.94
CA ASN A 167 -24.50 15.15 -9.28
C ASN A 167 -25.67 14.19 -9.43
N ALA A 168 -26.56 14.18 -8.43
CA ALA A 168 -27.70 13.27 -8.38
C ALA A 168 -28.51 13.36 -9.69
N GLY A 169 -28.69 12.21 -10.34
CA GLY A 169 -29.40 12.10 -11.62
C GLY A 169 -28.57 12.39 -12.87
N ALA A 170 -27.29 12.75 -12.75
CA ALA A 170 -26.44 12.99 -13.92
C ALA A 170 -25.97 11.70 -14.59
N ALA A 171 -25.50 10.73 -13.79
CA ALA A 171 -25.09 9.42 -14.28
C ALA A 171 -26.29 8.48 -14.34
N GLN A 172 -26.38 7.69 -15.41
CA GLN A 172 -27.36 6.61 -15.48
C GLN A 172 -27.10 5.58 -14.40
N ARG A 173 -25.83 5.24 -14.14
CA ARG A 173 -25.41 4.20 -13.22
C ARG A 173 -24.07 4.55 -12.59
N VAL A 174 -23.87 4.13 -11.35
CA VAL A 174 -22.59 4.21 -10.65
C VAL A 174 -22.20 2.83 -10.15
N VAL A 175 -21.07 2.30 -10.63
CA VAL A 175 -20.57 0.95 -10.31
C VAL A 175 -19.21 1.06 -9.63
N THR A 176 -19.13 0.68 -8.35
CA THR A 176 -17.89 0.76 -7.59
C THR A 176 -17.35 -0.61 -7.25
N PHE A 177 -16.01 -0.73 -7.18
CA PHE A 177 -15.31 -1.94 -6.78
C PHE A 177 -14.45 -1.65 -5.56
N ASN A 178 -14.67 -2.37 -4.46
CA ASN A 178 -13.87 -2.22 -3.23
C ASN A 178 -13.70 -0.76 -2.76
N GLY A 179 -14.72 0.08 -2.93
CA GLY A 179 -14.62 1.52 -2.67
C GLY A 179 -14.45 1.85 -1.18
N ALA A 180 -13.66 2.87 -0.85
CA ALA A 180 -13.37 3.27 0.54
C ALA A 180 -14.59 3.85 1.32
N GLY A 181 -15.77 3.93 0.69
CA GLY A 181 -16.97 4.54 1.25
C GLY A 181 -16.87 6.07 1.33
N VAL A 182 -17.93 6.76 1.78
CA VAL A 182 -17.96 8.22 1.97
C VAL A 182 -18.51 8.55 3.35
N GLY A 183 -18.12 9.70 3.91
CA GLY A 183 -18.67 10.21 5.16
C GLY A 183 -20.11 10.69 5.06
N LYS A 184 -20.72 11.00 6.21
CA LYS A 184 -22.03 11.64 6.27
C LYS A 184 -21.87 13.16 6.40
N VAL A 185 -22.54 13.92 5.55
CA VAL A 185 -22.71 15.38 5.74
C VAL A 185 -23.74 15.60 6.83
N LEU A 186 -23.34 16.26 7.93
CA LEU A 186 -24.19 16.49 9.10
C LEU A 186 -25.04 17.76 8.98
N ASP A 187 -24.52 18.78 8.29
CA ASP A 187 -25.16 20.06 8.06
C ASP A 187 -24.88 20.54 6.63
N GLY A 188 -25.88 21.16 6.00
CA GLY A 188 -25.83 21.60 4.61
C GLY A 188 -25.75 20.46 3.58
N THR A 189 -25.07 20.72 2.46
CA THR A 189 -24.89 19.77 1.34
C THR A 189 -23.41 19.50 1.09
N LEU A 190 -23.09 18.37 0.46
CA LEU A 190 -21.72 18.07 0.04
C LEU A 190 -21.19 19.13 -0.94
N GLN A 191 -22.07 19.65 -1.79
CA GLN A 191 -21.77 20.71 -2.75
C GLN A 191 -21.43 22.03 -2.06
N SER A 192 -22.18 22.43 -1.03
CA SER A 192 -21.88 23.65 -0.26
C SER A 192 -20.59 23.52 0.53
N ALA A 193 -20.32 22.35 1.11
CA ALA A 193 -19.05 22.07 1.80
C ALA A 193 -17.86 22.11 0.82
N LEU A 194 -18.02 21.54 -0.38
CA LEU A 194 -17.00 21.61 -1.43
C LEU A 194 -16.77 23.04 -1.93
N ALA A 195 -17.83 23.85 -2.03
CA ALA A 195 -17.72 25.26 -2.39
C ALA A 195 -16.93 26.03 -1.33
N GLU A 196 -17.24 25.85 -0.05
CA GLU A 196 -16.47 26.45 1.05
C GLU A 196 -15.01 25.98 1.03
N PHE A 197 -14.76 24.69 0.81
CA PHE A 197 -13.41 24.16 0.65
C PHE A 197 -12.66 24.84 -0.49
N ASN A 198 -13.28 25.01 -1.66
CA ASN A 198 -12.66 25.67 -2.80
C ASN A 198 -12.37 27.15 -2.53
N THR A 199 -13.28 27.86 -1.88
CA THR A 199 -13.07 29.25 -1.46
C THR A 199 -11.87 29.37 -0.52
N LEU A 200 -11.82 28.53 0.52
CA LEU A 200 -10.73 28.50 1.48
C LEU A 200 -9.39 28.10 0.85
N ARG A 201 -9.40 27.12 -0.07
CA ARG A 201 -8.21 26.70 -0.83
C ARG A 201 -7.71 27.79 -1.77
N GLY A 202 -8.63 28.54 -2.37
CA GLY A 202 -8.32 29.57 -3.37
C GLY A 202 -7.89 30.92 -2.80
N SER A 203 -8.11 31.17 -1.49
CA SER A 203 -7.84 32.46 -0.87
C SER A 203 -7.02 32.34 0.41
N THR A 204 -5.77 32.81 0.32
CA THR A 204 -4.87 32.92 1.48
C THR A 204 -5.49 33.75 2.59
N ASP A 205 -6.17 34.85 2.27
CA ASP A 205 -6.74 35.74 3.29
C ASP A 205 -8.00 35.18 3.93
N GLU A 206 -8.89 34.55 3.17
CA GLU A 206 -10.09 33.93 3.74
C GLU A 206 -9.73 32.76 4.64
N LEU A 207 -8.76 31.94 4.25
CA LEU A 207 -8.28 30.87 5.12
C LEU A 207 -7.54 31.42 6.34
N ALA A 208 -6.68 32.44 6.18
CA ALA A 208 -6.00 33.09 7.29
C ALA A 208 -6.99 33.66 8.32
N ALA A 209 -8.12 34.19 7.86
CA ALA A 209 -9.18 34.74 8.71
C ALA A 209 -9.89 33.66 9.55
N ARG A 210 -9.82 32.37 9.16
CA ARG A 210 -10.36 31.26 9.96
C ARG A 210 -9.44 30.87 11.13
N PHE A 211 -8.22 31.38 11.19
CA PHE A 211 -7.31 31.06 12.30
C PHE A 211 -7.66 31.86 13.54
N THR A 212 -7.97 31.14 14.61
CA THR A 212 -8.24 31.71 15.94
C THR A 212 -6.97 31.94 16.75
N GLU A 213 -5.84 31.40 16.31
CA GLU A 213 -4.55 31.50 17.01
C GLU A 213 -3.84 32.82 16.68
N ALA A 214 -3.43 33.54 17.72
CA ALA A 214 -2.75 34.82 17.61
C ALA A 214 -1.43 34.68 16.83
N GLY A 215 -1.23 35.49 15.79
CA GLY A 215 0.00 35.50 14.98
C GLY A 215 0.02 34.49 13.83
N LEU A 216 -0.84 33.45 13.86
CA LEU A 216 -0.85 32.38 12.87
C LEU A 216 -1.26 32.86 11.48
N ALA A 217 -2.26 33.74 11.42
CA ALA A 217 -2.70 34.38 10.18
C ALA A 217 -1.58 35.20 9.52
N GLY A 218 -0.76 35.87 10.32
CA GLY A 218 0.40 36.63 9.82
C GLY A 218 1.53 35.74 9.32
N LEU A 219 1.82 34.64 10.03
CA LEU A 219 2.79 33.64 9.59
C LEU A 219 2.37 33.00 8.27
N TYR A 220 1.11 32.59 8.18
CA TYR A 220 0.58 31.92 7.00
C TYR A 220 0.65 32.78 5.74
N ARG A 221 0.23 34.05 5.82
CA ARG A 221 0.35 35.00 4.70
C ARG A 221 1.78 35.16 4.21
N ARG A 222 2.73 35.24 5.16
CA ARG A 222 4.16 35.38 4.85
C ARG A 222 4.69 34.15 4.13
N ILE A 223 4.40 32.96 4.66
CA ILE A 223 4.79 31.68 4.07
C ILE A 223 4.23 31.56 2.65
N GLN A 224 2.95 31.89 2.44
CA GLN A 224 2.33 31.86 1.11
C GLN A 224 3.00 32.84 0.15
N GLY A 225 3.28 34.07 0.59
CA GLY A 225 3.99 35.07 -0.22
C GLY A 225 5.42 34.64 -0.57
N ASP A 226 6.13 33.99 0.35
CA ASP A 226 7.51 33.52 0.12
C ASP A 226 7.56 32.28 -0.77
N LEU A 227 6.57 31.39 -0.70
CA LEU A 227 6.42 30.27 -1.63
C LEU A 227 6.07 30.74 -3.04
N ALA A 228 5.13 31.67 -3.16
CA ALA A 228 4.74 32.26 -4.45
C ALA A 228 5.93 32.99 -5.11
N ALA A 229 6.79 33.63 -4.30
CA ALA A 229 8.00 34.29 -4.77
C ALA A 229 9.21 33.34 -4.93
N GLY A 230 9.06 32.04 -4.65
CA GLY A 230 10.14 31.05 -4.72
C GLY A 230 11.28 31.27 -3.71
N ARG A 231 11.07 32.09 -2.67
CA ARG A 231 12.09 32.41 -1.65
C ARG A 231 12.30 31.27 -0.66
N ILE A 232 11.26 30.46 -0.45
CA ILE A 232 11.30 29.30 0.43
C ILE A 232 10.66 28.10 -0.28
N THR A 233 11.09 26.91 0.13
CA THR A 233 10.51 25.63 -0.28
C THR A 233 9.37 25.23 0.66
N ALA A 234 8.52 24.29 0.23
CA ALA A 234 7.47 23.72 1.10
C ALA A 234 8.03 23.12 2.40
N VAL A 235 9.25 22.58 2.36
CA VAL A 235 9.96 22.03 3.54
C VAL A 235 10.36 23.15 4.51
N GLN A 236 10.89 24.26 3.98
CA GLN A 236 11.23 25.43 4.79
C GLN A 236 9.97 26.09 5.38
N ALA A 237 8.87 26.15 4.63
CA ALA A 237 7.58 26.58 5.13
C ALA A 237 7.13 25.74 6.33
N GLN A 238 7.14 24.40 6.22
CA GLN A 238 6.79 23.50 7.33
C GLN A 238 7.68 23.70 8.57
N ALA A 239 8.98 23.97 8.38
CA ALA A 239 9.90 24.27 9.47
C ALA A 239 9.52 25.57 10.20
N GLN A 240 9.15 26.63 9.47
CA GLN A 240 8.69 27.90 10.05
C GLN A 240 7.40 27.75 10.84
N VAL A 241 6.44 26.95 10.35
CA VAL A 241 5.22 26.65 11.12
C VAL A 241 5.57 25.91 12.41
N LYS A 242 6.45 24.91 12.33
CA LYS A 242 6.89 24.17 13.52
C LYS A 242 7.58 25.08 14.54
N GLU A 243 8.43 25.98 14.07
CA GLU A 243 9.17 26.95 14.89
C GLU A 243 8.22 27.88 15.65
N PHE A 244 7.18 28.39 14.97
CA PHE A 244 6.15 29.25 15.56
C PHE A 244 5.48 28.66 16.81
N TYR A 245 5.36 27.34 16.88
CA TYR A 245 4.79 26.65 18.05
C TYR A 245 5.82 26.19 19.08
N THR A 246 7.11 26.27 18.77
CA THR A 246 8.20 25.86 19.67
C THR A 246 8.91 27.03 20.33
N ASP A 247 8.78 28.24 19.80
CA ASP A 247 9.38 29.44 20.38
C ASP A 247 8.66 29.89 21.66
N THR A 248 9.38 29.89 22.78
CA THR A 248 8.90 30.33 24.09
C THR A 248 8.88 31.86 24.27
N ASN A 249 9.45 32.63 23.35
CA ASN A 249 9.59 34.08 23.46
C ASN A 249 8.46 34.90 22.83
N THR A 250 7.50 34.29 22.14
CA THR A 250 6.30 34.96 21.58
C THR A 250 5.13 35.08 22.56
N GLY A 251 5.29 34.60 23.81
CA GLY A 251 4.39 34.97 24.90
C GLY A 251 2.99 34.32 24.91
N GLN A 252 2.86 33.04 24.56
CA GLN A 252 1.67 32.26 24.96
C GLN A 252 2.06 30.88 25.53
N LYS A 253 1.88 30.74 26.85
CA LYS A 253 1.76 29.43 27.51
C LYS A 253 0.63 28.64 26.81
N ALA A 254 0.85 27.34 26.66
CA ALA A 254 -0.19 26.36 26.39
C ALA A 254 -1.49 26.72 27.13
N LEU A 255 -2.60 26.77 26.39
CA LEU A 255 -3.96 27.16 26.78
C LEU A 255 -4.28 27.01 28.29
N PRO A 256 -4.84 28.04 28.96
CA PRO A 256 -5.30 27.93 30.33
C PRO A 256 -6.46 26.92 30.46
N GLN A 257 -6.47 26.22 31.59
CA GLN A 257 -7.23 24.99 31.84
C GLN A 257 -8.76 25.16 31.82
N GLN A 258 -9.28 26.39 31.82
CA GLN A 258 -10.72 26.68 31.90
C GLN A 258 -11.47 26.54 30.56
N ASP A 259 -10.79 26.58 29.41
CA ASP A 259 -11.45 26.50 28.09
C ASP A 259 -11.59 25.06 27.55
N ILE A 260 -10.97 24.08 28.22
CA ILE A 260 -11.06 22.66 27.86
C ILE A 260 -12.41 22.06 28.33
N GLU A 261 -12.96 22.57 29.44
CA GLU A 261 -14.20 22.04 30.05
C GLU A 261 -15.48 22.52 29.35
N ASN A 262 -15.41 23.56 28.50
CA ASN A 262 -16.57 24.13 27.80
C ASN A 262 -16.70 23.71 26.33
N GLN A 263 -15.87 22.80 25.80
CA GLN A 263 -16.04 22.30 24.43
C GLN A 263 -17.18 21.26 24.33
N PRO A 264 -18.08 21.35 23.33
CA PRO A 264 -19.22 20.45 23.17
C PRO A 264 -18.82 18.96 23.06
N LEU A 265 -17.66 18.67 22.45
CA LEU A 265 -17.08 17.32 22.35
C LEU A 265 -16.73 16.68 23.72
N TYR A 266 -16.46 17.49 24.76
CA TYR A 266 -16.19 16.99 26.11
C TYR A 266 -17.47 16.54 26.85
N ARG A 267 -18.62 17.17 26.54
CA ARG A 267 -19.93 16.74 27.07
C ARG A 267 -20.44 15.47 26.38
N GLU A 268 -20.23 15.36 25.08
CA GLU A 268 -20.63 14.18 24.29
C GLU A 268 -19.80 12.93 24.64
N GLY A 269 -18.50 13.08 24.90
CA GLY A 269 -17.66 11.98 25.37
C GLY A 269 -18.05 11.42 26.75
N PHE A 270 -18.58 12.28 27.64
CA PHE A 270 -19.14 11.84 28.92
C PHE A 270 -20.54 11.23 28.78
N ALA A 271 -21.35 11.72 27.83
CA ALA A 271 -22.66 11.16 27.49
C ALA A 271 -22.53 9.75 26.89
N MET A 272 -21.61 9.56 25.93
CA MET A 272 -21.31 8.24 25.35
C MET A 272 -20.78 7.25 26.39
N LYS A 273 -19.98 7.71 27.37
CA LYS A 273 -19.50 6.88 28.47
C LYS A 273 -20.60 6.52 29.48
N LYS A 274 -21.59 7.39 29.65
CA LYS A 274 -22.77 7.17 30.50
C LYS A 274 -23.78 6.24 29.82
N GLU A 275 -23.95 6.35 28.50
CA GLU A 275 -24.74 5.40 27.69
C GLU A 275 -24.08 4.03 27.61
N ALA A 276 -22.77 3.95 27.37
CA ALA A 276 -22.02 2.68 27.36
C ALA A 276 -22.02 1.98 28.73
N LYS A 277 -22.10 2.74 29.84
CA LYS A 277 -22.26 2.19 31.20
C LYS A 277 -23.68 1.67 31.45
N ASN A 278 -24.69 2.28 30.84
CA ASN A 278 -26.08 1.87 30.98
C ASN A 278 -26.46 0.73 30.01
N SER A 279 -25.64 0.46 28.98
CA SER A 279 -25.86 -0.56 27.96
C SER A 279 -25.08 -1.86 28.15
N MET A 280 -24.32 -2.01 29.26
CA MET A 280 -23.52 -3.21 29.55
C MET A 280 -23.97 -3.87 30.86
N ASP A 281 -23.95 -5.21 30.88
CA ASP A 281 -24.18 -6.03 32.06
C ASP A 281 -23.15 -5.68 33.18
N PRO A 282 -23.61 -5.38 34.42
CA PRO A 282 -22.75 -5.07 35.56
C PRO A 282 -21.65 -6.11 35.85
N ALA A 283 -21.88 -7.40 35.52
CA ALA A 283 -20.91 -8.46 35.74
C ALA A 283 -19.73 -8.41 34.74
N ALA A 284 -19.98 -7.99 33.50
CA ALA A 284 -18.96 -7.84 32.46
C ALA A 284 -18.03 -6.64 32.72
N TRP A 285 -18.56 -5.57 33.36
CA TRP A 285 -17.78 -4.37 33.67
C TRP A 285 -16.75 -4.58 34.79
N MET A 286 -17.08 -5.38 35.82
CA MET A 286 -16.13 -5.70 36.89
C MET A 286 -14.97 -6.60 36.42
N GLY A 287 -15.20 -7.50 35.46
CA GLY A 287 -14.15 -8.36 34.90
C GLY A 287 -13.07 -7.60 34.12
N PHE A 288 -13.42 -6.48 33.48
CA PHE A 288 -12.50 -5.65 32.69
C PHE A 288 -11.57 -4.79 33.58
N PHE A 289 -12.01 -4.43 34.78
CA PHE A 289 -11.26 -3.54 35.68
C PHE A 289 -10.20 -4.25 36.54
N LEU A 290 -10.30 -5.57 36.77
CA LEU A 290 -9.34 -6.29 37.63
C LEU A 290 -8.04 -6.71 36.93
N LYS A 291 -7.96 -6.76 35.60
CA LYS A 291 -6.75 -7.19 34.87
C LYS A 291 -5.78 -6.08 34.46
N SER A 292 -6.06 -4.80 34.75
CA SER A 292 -5.19 -3.67 34.37
C SER A 292 -4.77 -2.78 35.54
N ARG A 293 -4.49 -3.37 36.72
CA ARG A 293 -3.78 -2.65 37.78
C ARG A 293 -2.29 -2.93 37.72
N THR A 294 -1.58 -2.08 36.97
CA THR A 294 -0.31 -1.42 37.34
C THR A 294 0.31 -0.81 36.09
N THR A 295 0.05 0.48 35.84
CA THR A 295 1.06 1.56 35.69
C THR A 295 0.40 2.79 35.05
N SER A 296 -0.11 3.66 35.93
CA SER A 296 -0.16 5.12 35.84
C SER A 296 -0.97 5.83 34.73
N VAL A 297 -2.24 6.06 35.05
CA VAL A 297 -3.15 7.09 34.50
C VAL A 297 -2.52 8.51 34.50
N LYS A 298 -1.49 8.78 35.32
CA LYS A 298 -0.76 10.06 35.29
C LYS A 298 0.04 10.27 33.99
N ALA A 299 0.43 9.20 33.28
CA ALA A 299 1.13 9.31 31.99
C ALA A 299 0.19 9.75 30.85
N LEU A 300 -1.08 9.34 30.89
CA LEU A 300 -2.12 9.71 29.92
C LEU A 300 -2.55 11.18 30.08
N LEU A 301 -2.67 11.68 31.31
CA LEU A 301 -3.00 13.09 31.58
C LEU A 301 -1.87 14.06 31.16
N LYS A 302 -0.61 13.63 31.23
CA LYS A 302 0.53 14.43 30.74
C LYS A 302 0.60 14.50 29.21
N LYS A 303 0.01 13.51 28.52
CA LYS A 303 -0.04 13.42 27.05
C LYS A 303 -1.17 14.26 26.44
N ALA A 304 -2.31 14.35 27.12
CA ALA A 304 -3.46 15.17 26.69
C ALA A 304 -3.20 16.69 26.77
N ARG A 305 -2.38 17.14 27.73
CA ARG A 305 -2.00 18.56 27.91
C ARG A 305 -1.15 19.16 26.78
N ARG A 306 -0.68 18.35 25.81
CA ARG A 306 0.26 18.77 24.75
C ARG A 306 -0.30 18.68 23.32
N SER A 307 -1.54 18.23 23.11
CA SER A 307 -1.95 17.72 21.78
C SER A 307 -3.24 18.28 21.17
N GLY A 308 -3.90 19.26 21.79
CA GLY A 308 -5.23 19.73 21.36
C GLY A 308 -5.21 20.72 20.18
N ALA A 309 -4.76 21.95 20.43
CA ALA A 309 -4.80 23.04 19.45
C ALA A 309 -3.70 22.93 18.37
N TRP A 310 -2.50 22.48 18.78
CA TRP A 310 -1.33 22.38 17.90
C TRP A 310 -1.53 21.47 16.67
N ARG A 311 -2.48 20.53 16.72
CA ARG A 311 -2.76 19.63 15.59
C ARG A 311 -3.80 20.18 14.61
N HIS A 312 -4.72 21.02 15.06
CA HIS A 312 -5.76 21.60 14.20
C HIS A 312 -5.19 22.73 13.34
N SER A 313 -4.33 23.55 13.92
CA SER A 313 -3.79 24.73 13.25
C SER A 313 -2.59 24.42 12.33
N LEU A 314 -1.80 23.38 12.67
CA LEU A 314 -0.80 22.79 11.76
C LEU A 314 -1.47 22.01 10.61
N ALA A 315 -2.66 21.45 10.83
CA ALA A 315 -3.46 20.77 9.81
C ALA A 315 -4.06 21.76 8.80
N CYS A 316 -4.60 22.89 9.23
CA CYS A 316 -5.08 23.91 8.30
C CYS A 316 -3.95 24.54 7.46
N MET A 317 -2.74 24.65 8.01
CA MET A 317 -1.60 25.22 7.29
C MET A 317 -0.94 24.23 6.32
N THR A 318 -0.96 22.92 6.62
CA THR A 318 -0.51 21.88 5.67
C THR A 318 -1.49 21.66 4.52
N LEU A 319 -2.80 21.79 4.79
CA LEU A 319 -3.86 21.73 3.76
C LEU A 319 -3.74 22.83 2.69
N ALA A 320 -3.19 23.99 3.03
CA ALA A 320 -3.08 25.11 2.08
C ALA A 320 -1.71 25.24 1.41
N LEU A 321 -0.68 24.58 1.94
CA LEU A 321 0.63 24.47 1.30
C LEU A 321 0.61 23.55 0.07
N ALA A 322 -0.34 22.60 -0.01
CA ALA A 322 -0.56 21.76 -1.18
C ALA A 322 -1.51 22.41 -2.22
N GLY A 323 -2.37 23.34 -1.79
CA GLY A 323 -3.41 23.94 -2.63
C GLY A 323 -3.09 25.28 -3.31
N CYS A 324 -2.07 26.03 -2.87
CA CYS A 324 -1.84 27.42 -3.32
C CYS A 324 -0.92 27.60 -4.55
N MET A 325 -0.94 26.67 -5.51
CA MET A 325 -0.46 26.97 -6.87
C MET A 325 -1.61 26.94 -7.87
N GLY A 326 -2.53 27.90 -7.73
CA GLY A 326 -3.59 28.20 -8.69
C GLY A 326 -3.21 29.38 -9.58
N SER A 327 -3.14 29.10 -10.90
CA SER A 327 -3.44 29.98 -12.04
C SER A 327 -3.01 31.47 -12.00
N GLY A 328 -1.93 31.80 -12.73
CA GLY A 328 -1.69 33.17 -13.21
C GLY A 328 -0.27 33.43 -13.74
N GLY A 329 -0.03 33.27 -15.04
CA GLY A 329 1.18 33.74 -15.74
C GLY A 329 1.50 33.00 -17.05
N PRO A 330 1.94 33.67 -18.13
CA PRO A 330 1.77 33.20 -19.51
C PRO A 330 2.77 32.14 -19.97
N VAL A 331 2.34 31.42 -21.01
CA VAL A 331 3.09 30.48 -21.84
C VAL A 331 4.37 31.14 -22.38
N GLY A 332 5.54 30.55 -22.11
CA GLY A 332 6.82 30.97 -22.65
C GLY A 332 7.71 29.75 -22.94
N ALA A 333 8.06 29.59 -24.20
CA ALA A 333 8.76 28.44 -24.76
C ALA A 333 10.24 28.35 -24.38
N ALA A 334 10.71 27.10 -24.30
CA ALA A 334 12.02 26.58 -24.67
C ALA A 334 13.30 27.22 -24.11
N ALA A 335 14.08 26.38 -23.42
CA ALA A 335 15.42 26.06 -23.89
C ALA A 335 15.74 24.60 -23.52
N ALA A 336 16.05 23.81 -24.53
CA ALA A 336 16.68 22.52 -24.37
C ALA A 336 18.09 22.74 -23.84
N ASP A 337 18.47 22.04 -22.77
CA ASP A 337 19.85 21.61 -22.61
C ASP A 337 19.88 20.26 -21.90
N GLY A 338 20.54 19.31 -22.55
CA GLY A 338 20.73 17.97 -22.05
C GLY A 338 21.71 17.99 -20.89
N THR A 339 21.22 17.75 -19.68
CA THR A 339 22.05 17.22 -18.59
C THR A 339 21.15 16.45 -17.64
N GLN A 340 21.56 15.23 -17.28
CA GLN A 340 20.81 14.32 -16.41
C GLN A 340 20.34 15.03 -15.14
N ALA A 341 19.02 15.19 -15.01
CA ALA A 341 18.41 15.80 -13.85
C ALA A 341 18.68 14.96 -12.60
N ALA A 342 19.53 15.49 -11.71
CA ALA A 342 19.66 15.02 -10.34
C ALA A 342 18.32 15.22 -9.60
N LYS A 343 17.66 14.11 -9.24
CA LYS A 343 16.53 14.12 -8.30
C LYS A 343 16.97 14.82 -7.00
N VAL A 344 16.33 15.93 -6.63
CA VAL A 344 16.56 16.63 -5.36
C VAL A 344 16.25 15.66 -4.21
N GLN A 345 17.28 15.14 -3.53
CA GLN A 345 17.12 14.21 -2.42
C GLN A 345 16.51 14.92 -1.21
N GLN A 346 15.33 14.49 -0.78
CA GLN A 346 14.75 14.89 0.51
C GLN A 346 15.72 14.58 1.67
N PRO A 347 15.80 15.42 2.72
CA PRO A 347 16.65 15.16 3.88
C PRO A 347 16.39 13.79 4.50
N LEU A 348 17.44 13.04 4.87
CA LEU A 348 17.34 11.66 5.38
C LEU A 348 16.32 11.49 6.52
N LYS A 349 16.26 12.45 7.45
CA LYS A 349 15.31 12.44 8.58
C LYS A 349 13.86 12.45 8.10
N GLU A 350 13.57 13.16 7.02
CA GLU A 350 12.22 13.25 6.45
C GLU A 350 11.86 11.95 5.74
N ARG A 351 12.79 11.38 4.97
CA ARG A 351 12.60 10.05 4.36
C ARG A 351 12.31 8.98 5.42
N GLN A 352 13.05 8.98 6.52
CA GLN A 352 12.81 8.07 7.65
C GLN A 352 11.44 8.26 8.29
N ARG A 353 10.98 9.52 8.42
CA ARG A 353 9.65 9.83 8.98
C ARG A 353 8.54 9.26 8.09
N ILE A 354 8.64 9.48 6.79
CA ILE A 354 7.69 8.97 5.79
C ILE A 354 7.71 7.43 5.77
N ALA A 355 8.90 6.83 5.74
CA ALA A 355 9.09 5.39 5.84
C ALA A 355 8.41 4.82 7.11
N ALA A 356 8.54 5.50 8.25
CA ALA A 356 7.96 5.05 9.51
C ALA A 356 6.43 5.07 9.51
N GLU A 357 5.82 6.07 8.88
CA GLU A 357 4.37 6.16 8.75
C GLU A 357 3.84 5.03 7.85
N MET A 358 4.42 4.87 6.66
CA MET A 358 4.04 3.78 5.74
C MET A 358 4.22 2.41 6.40
N PHE A 359 5.41 2.16 6.94
CA PHE A 359 5.76 0.89 7.56
C PHE A 359 4.79 0.54 8.71
N ARG A 360 4.45 1.52 9.57
CA ARG A 360 3.49 1.31 10.65
C ARG A 360 2.12 0.91 10.14
N GLU A 361 1.62 1.53 9.08
CA GLU A 361 0.33 1.17 8.49
C GLU A 361 0.36 -0.23 7.86
N ARG A 362 1.45 -0.60 7.19
CA ARG A 362 1.64 -1.96 6.66
C ARG A 362 1.70 -3.02 7.75
N CYS A 363 2.40 -2.73 8.84
CA CYS A 363 2.49 -3.64 9.98
C CYS A 363 1.14 -3.96 10.64
N LYS A 364 0.11 -3.11 10.48
CA LYS A 364 -1.24 -3.43 10.99
C LYS A 364 -1.90 -4.59 10.24
N LYS A 365 -1.54 -4.78 8.97
CA LYS A 365 -2.04 -5.86 8.10
C LYS A 365 -1.09 -7.06 8.05
N ALA A 366 0.09 -6.93 8.64
CA ALA A 366 1.10 -7.97 8.69
C ALA A 366 0.74 -9.03 9.75
N GLY A 367 1.01 -10.30 9.44
CA GLY A 367 0.62 -11.40 10.32
C GLY A 367 0.73 -12.75 9.66
N VAL A 368 0.48 -13.78 10.47
CA VAL A 368 0.29 -15.16 10.02
C VAL A 368 -1.18 -15.50 10.19
N PHE A 369 -1.84 -15.83 9.09
CA PHE A 369 -3.25 -16.16 9.01
C PHE A 369 -3.36 -17.63 8.60
N ILE A 370 -3.84 -18.47 9.50
CA ILE A 370 -4.09 -19.90 9.23
C ILE A 370 -5.60 -20.09 9.20
N HIS A 371 -6.16 -20.36 8.02
CA HIS A 371 -7.60 -20.58 7.84
C HIS A 371 -7.97 -22.04 8.11
N ARG A 372 -7.07 -22.97 7.75
CA ARG A 372 -7.26 -24.41 7.93
C ARG A 372 -5.91 -25.09 8.12
N THR A 373 -5.92 -26.17 8.92
CA THR A 373 -4.80 -27.10 9.06
C THR A 373 -5.17 -28.43 8.41
N VAL A 374 -4.20 -29.07 7.75
CA VAL A 374 -4.32 -30.37 7.10
C VAL A 374 -3.23 -31.28 7.65
N GLU A 375 -3.64 -32.47 8.07
CA GLU A 375 -2.75 -33.52 8.58
C GLU A 375 -2.32 -34.47 7.47
N ASP A 376 -1.29 -35.28 7.73
CA ASP A 376 -0.84 -36.39 6.89
C ASP A 376 -0.51 -36.02 5.42
N VAL A 377 0.10 -34.86 5.22
CA VAL A 377 0.51 -34.40 3.89
C VAL A 377 1.81 -35.09 3.45
N GLU A 378 1.77 -35.85 2.36
CA GLU A 378 2.95 -36.56 1.85
C GLU A 378 3.89 -35.67 1.02
N GLY A 379 3.33 -34.70 0.29
CA GLY A 379 4.10 -33.82 -0.59
C GLY A 379 3.42 -32.50 -0.90
N VAL A 380 4.22 -31.53 -1.30
CA VAL A 380 3.79 -30.16 -1.63
C VAL A 380 4.24 -29.77 -3.03
N PHE A 381 3.46 -28.90 -3.68
CA PHE A 381 3.82 -28.31 -4.96
C PHE A 381 4.39 -26.90 -4.77
N LEU A 382 5.68 -26.71 -5.01
CA LEU A 382 6.32 -25.39 -4.98
C LEU A 382 6.04 -24.70 -6.31
N MET A 383 5.07 -23.78 -6.29
CA MET A 383 4.62 -23.06 -7.49
C MET A 383 5.68 -22.08 -8.01
N LYS A 384 6.52 -21.57 -7.11
CA LYS A 384 7.67 -20.72 -7.41
C LYS A 384 8.88 -21.19 -6.61
N ILE A 385 10.03 -21.27 -7.27
CA ILE A 385 11.32 -21.54 -6.62
C ILE A 385 12.00 -20.20 -6.39
N ARG A 386 12.53 -19.99 -5.17
CA ARG A 386 13.28 -18.78 -4.86
C ARG A 386 14.58 -18.68 -5.66
N PRO A 387 14.94 -17.50 -6.18
CA PRO A 387 16.18 -17.33 -6.94
C PRO A 387 17.39 -17.60 -6.04
N GLU A 388 18.49 -18.08 -6.63
CA GLU A 388 19.77 -18.25 -5.92
C GLU A 388 20.46 -16.90 -5.67
N GLU A 389 20.26 -15.92 -6.56
CA GLU A 389 20.84 -14.60 -6.40
C GLU A 389 20.23 -13.87 -5.21
N ILE A 390 21.08 -13.38 -4.31
CA ILE A 390 20.64 -12.59 -3.16
C ILE A 390 20.66 -11.11 -3.53
N ASN A 391 19.52 -10.46 -3.41
CA ASN A 391 19.42 -9.02 -3.52
C ASN A 391 19.86 -8.34 -2.23
N PHE A 392 21.08 -7.79 -2.24
CA PHE A 392 21.64 -7.07 -1.09
C PHE A 392 21.19 -5.60 -0.99
N GLY A 393 20.71 -4.99 -2.09
CA GLY A 393 20.42 -3.55 -2.14
C GLY A 393 19.94 -3.02 -3.50
N LYS A 394 19.52 -3.87 -4.44
CA LYS A 394 18.81 -3.44 -5.64
C LYS A 394 17.40 -3.01 -5.22
N GLN A 395 17.19 -1.70 -5.10
CA GLN A 395 16.04 -1.11 -4.44
C GLN A 395 14.69 -1.47 -5.09
N TYR A 396 14.63 -1.44 -6.42
CA TYR A 396 13.37 -1.59 -7.18
C TYR A 396 13.18 -2.98 -7.80
N VAL A 397 14.06 -3.93 -7.49
CA VAL A 397 13.84 -5.32 -7.90
C VAL A 397 12.82 -5.93 -6.94
N LEU A 398 11.67 -6.34 -7.48
CA LEU A 398 10.56 -6.91 -6.71
C LEU A 398 10.72 -8.43 -6.55
N ASP A 399 11.81 -8.84 -5.89
CA ASP A 399 12.20 -10.24 -5.68
C ASP A 399 11.99 -10.74 -4.24
N ASP A 400 11.13 -10.07 -3.48
CA ASP A 400 10.72 -10.42 -2.13
C ASP A 400 11.88 -10.48 -1.10
N PRO A 401 12.57 -9.34 -0.82
CA PRO A 401 13.65 -9.31 0.17
C PRO A 401 13.19 -9.63 1.60
N TYR A 402 11.92 -9.35 1.95
CA TYR A 402 11.37 -9.70 3.27
C TYR A 402 11.24 -11.22 3.40
N GLY A 403 10.68 -11.88 2.39
CA GLY A 403 10.49 -13.32 2.38
C GLY A 403 11.75 -14.09 2.04
N ARG A 404 12.91 -13.43 1.88
CA ARG A 404 14.22 -14.04 1.62
C ARG A 404 14.36 -15.34 2.43
N ASP A 405 14.75 -16.39 1.74
CA ASP A 405 14.96 -17.72 2.30
C ASP A 405 16.12 -18.36 1.53
N LEU A 406 16.26 -19.67 1.62
CA LEU A 406 17.09 -20.48 0.72
C LEU A 406 16.62 -20.29 -0.73
N GLY A 407 17.58 -20.35 -1.67
CA GLY A 407 17.35 -20.26 -3.11
C GLY A 407 17.63 -21.57 -3.84
N GLY A 408 17.10 -21.71 -5.05
CA GLY A 408 17.35 -22.85 -5.94
C GLY A 408 17.06 -24.20 -5.29
N ASP A 409 17.99 -25.14 -5.44
CA ASP A 409 17.86 -26.49 -4.86
C ASP A 409 17.78 -26.47 -3.33
N ALA A 410 18.42 -25.50 -2.66
CA ALA A 410 18.37 -25.41 -1.20
C ALA A 410 16.94 -25.07 -0.72
N TYR A 411 16.22 -24.24 -1.46
CA TYR A 411 14.80 -23.97 -1.20
C TYR A 411 13.96 -25.26 -1.31
N ILE A 412 14.22 -26.10 -2.31
CA ILE A 412 13.49 -27.35 -2.49
C ILE A 412 13.82 -28.33 -1.35
N LYS A 413 15.12 -28.47 -1.02
CA LYS A 413 15.60 -29.36 0.04
C LYS A 413 14.99 -29.03 1.39
N SER A 414 14.75 -27.75 1.71
CA SER A 414 14.11 -27.36 2.96
C SER A 414 12.68 -27.89 3.11
N PHE A 415 12.01 -28.31 2.04
CA PHE A 415 10.71 -28.98 2.15
C PHE A 415 10.83 -30.49 2.32
N LEU A 416 12.02 -31.09 2.17
CA LEU A 416 12.18 -32.54 2.16
C LEU A 416 12.55 -33.10 3.54
N ARG A 417 11.93 -34.24 3.87
CA ARG A 417 12.27 -35.03 5.06
C ARG A 417 13.73 -35.42 5.03
N GLY A 418 14.36 -35.41 6.21
CA GLY A 418 15.76 -35.79 6.38
C GLY A 418 16.77 -34.69 6.07
N HIS A 419 16.41 -33.65 5.30
CA HIS A 419 17.35 -32.55 5.01
C HIS A 419 17.72 -31.78 6.27
N PHE A 420 16.73 -31.27 7.00
CA PHE A 420 16.94 -30.59 8.29
C PHE A 420 17.64 -31.50 9.31
N GLN A 421 17.15 -32.73 9.49
CA GLN A 421 17.73 -33.67 10.45
C GLN A 421 19.22 -33.96 10.17
N HIS A 422 19.62 -33.94 8.89
CA HIS A 422 21.00 -34.15 8.48
C HIS A 422 21.87 -32.90 8.59
N ASP A 423 21.44 -31.78 7.99
CA ASP A 423 22.26 -30.58 7.80
C ASP A 423 22.21 -29.63 9.02
N THR A 424 21.15 -29.69 9.83
CA THR A 424 21.06 -28.98 11.11
C THR A 424 21.18 -29.97 12.27
N LYS A 425 22.37 -30.57 12.45
CA LYS A 425 22.65 -31.37 13.66
C LYS A 425 22.34 -30.52 14.89
N GLN A 426 21.59 -31.05 15.86
CA GLN A 426 21.39 -30.39 17.14
C GLN A 426 22.74 -30.26 17.85
N GLY A 427 23.41 -29.12 17.67
CA GLY A 427 24.64 -28.83 18.38
C GLY A 427 24.36 -28.58 19.86
N PRO A 428 25.31 -28.87 20.76
CA PRO A 428 25.18 -28.60 22.20
C PRO A 428 24.98 -27.12 22.55
N ASN A 429 25.18 -26.22 21.57
CA ASN A 429 25.01 -24.77 21.69
C ASN A 429 23.65 -24.26 21.18
N ARG A 430 22.70 -25.14 20.84
CA ARG A 430 21.35 -24.70 20.44
C ARG A 430 20.63 -24.10 21.66
N PRO A 431 20.14 -22.85 21.57
CA PRO A 431 19.35 -22.26 22.65
C PRO A 431 18.12 -23.12 22.97
N PRO A 432 17.74 -23.32 24.25
CA PRO A 432 16.59 -24.13 24.65
C PRO A 432 15.25 -23.64 24.06
N ASP A 433 15.17 -22.37 23.68
CA ASP A 433 14.02 -21.69 23.08
C ASP A 433 14.04 -21.68 21.54
N ALA A 434 15.02 -22.33 20.91
CA ALA A 434 15.09 -22.42 19.46
C ALA A 434 13.85 -23.18 18.92
N PRO A 435 13.14 -22.64 17.90
CA PRO A 435 11.94 -23.29 17.35
C PRO A 435 12.24 -24.72 16.93
N ALA A 436 11.30 -25.65 17.17
CA ALA A 436 11.46 -27.05 16.75
C ALA A 436 11.83 -27.15 15.26
N ASP A 437 12.67 -28.14 14.93
CA ASP A 437 13.04 -28.36 13.53
C ASP A 437 11.81 -28.71 12.72
N PRO A 438 11.61 -28.09 11.54
CA PRO A 438 10.48 -28.43 10.70
C PRO A 438 10.63 -29.89 10.24
N LEU A 439 9.58 -30.68 10.46
CA LEU A 439 9.43 -31.97 9.79
C LEU A 439 9.26 -31.71 8.29
N GLY A 440 9.99 -32.41 7.44
CA GLY A 440 9.86 -32.28 5.99
C GLY A 440 8.85 -33.28 5.40
N TYR A 441 8.45 -33.01 4.15
CA TYR A 441 7.60 -33.84 3.32
C TYR A 441 8.40 -34.96 2.64
N THR A 442 7.73 -36.05 2.26
CA THR A 442 8.36 -37.17 1.55
C THR A 442 8.87 -36.74 0.18
N TYR A 443 8.14 -35.84 -0.49
CA TYR A 443 8.54 -35.26 -1.75
C TYR A 443 8.05 -33.81 -1.91
N ALA A 444 8.73 -33.06 -2.77
CA ALA A 444 8.27 -31.78 -3.27
C ALA A 444 8.21 -31.85 -4.80
N GLU A 445 7.23 -31.19 -5.41
CA GLU A 445 7.19 -31.03 -6.86
C GLU A 445 7.33 -29.57 -7.24
N ALA A 446 8.04 -29.28 -8.33
CA ALA A 446 8.16 -27.93 -8.87
C ALA A 446 8.33 -27.98 -10.38
N ILE A 447 7.94 -26.90 -11.07
CA ILE A 447 8.25 -26.71 -12.49
C ILE A 447 9.63 -26.08 -12.57
N ASP A 448 10.55 -26.71 -13.28
CA ASP A 448 11.87 -26.13 -13.52
C ASP A 448 11.72 -24.99 -14.54
N PRO A 449 12.11 -23.75 -14.18
CA PRO A 449 11.92 -22.60 -15.05
C PRO A 449 12.77 -22.65 -16.33
N LYS A 450 13.79 -23.52 -16.41
CA LYS A 450 14.67 -23.63 -17.59
C LYS A 450 14.04 -24.42 -18.72
N ASP A 451 13.33 -25.49 -18.42
CA ASP A 451 12.74 -26.41 -19.40
C ASP A 451 11.20 -26.46 -19.35
N GLY A 452 10.58 -25.87 -18.33
CA GLY A 452 9.13 -25.88 -18.12
C GLY A 452 8.59 -27.24 -17.66
N VAL A 453 9.46 -28.21 -17.35
CA VAL A 453 9.07 -29.56 -16.97
C VAL A 453 8.82 -29.63 -15.45
N ARG A 454 7.77 -30.34 -15.06
CA ARG A 454 7.49 -30.64 -13.66
C ARG A 454 8.33 -31.81 -13.18
N TYR A 455 9.11 -31.59 -12.13
CA TYR A 455 9.93 -32.60 -11.49
C TYR A 455 9.43 -32.91 -10.09
N ARG A 456 9.54 -34.19 -9.71
CA ARG A 456 9.45 -34.64 -8.32
C ARG A 456 10.84 -34.72 -7.73
N TYR A 457 10.98 -34.13 -6.56
CA TYR A 457 12.19 -34.09 -5.76
C TYR A 457 11.99 -34.94 -4.51
N THR A 458 12.93 -35.84 -4.26
CA THR A 458 12.97 -36.68 -3.05
C THR A 458 14.32 -36.54 -2.35
N GLY A 459 14.30 -36.76 -1.04
CA GLY A 459 15.46 -36.63 -0.17
C GLY A 459 15.86 -37.96 0.42
N SER A 460 17.16 -38.26 0.45
CA SER A 460 17.69 -39.42 1.18
C SER A 460 19.02 -39.09 1.83
N VAL A 461 19.26 -39.63 3.03
CA VAL A 461 20.56 -39.56 3.69
C VAL A 461 21.32 -40.84 3.33
N VAL A 462 22.47 -40.69 2.68
CA VAL A 462 23.34 -41.81 2.30
C VAL A 462 24.65 -41.74 3.06
N GLU A 463 25.35 -42.87 3.11
CA GLU A 463 26.73 -42.96 3.58
C GLU A 463 27.66 -43.16 2.37
N PRO A 464 28.29 -42.10 1.83
CA PRO A 464 29.05 -42.20 0.58
C PRO A 464 30.18 -43.22 0.61
N TRP A 465 30.76 -43.50 1.78
CA TRP A 465 31.82 -44.50 1.97
C TRP A 465 31.42 -45.92 1.53
N ARG A 466 30.12 -46.22 1.45
CA ARG A 466 29.61 -47.51 0.97
C ARG A 466 29.91 -47.73 -0.51
N THR A 467 29.91 -46.67 -1.31
CA THR A 467 30.15 -46.70 -2.76
C THR A 467 31.53 -46.16 -3.13
N ASP A 468 32.03 -45.15 -2.41
CA ASP A 468 33.31 -44.50 -2.65
C ASP A 468 34.16 -44.48 -1.37
N LYS A 469 35.19 -45.33 -1.33
CA LYS A 469 36.04 -45.53 -0.16
C LYS A 469 36.94 -44.33 0.19
N SER A 470 36.95 -43.26 -0.62
CA SER A 470 37.64 -42.01 -0.26
C SER A 470 36.95 -41.26 0.88
N TYR A 471 35.66 -41.52 1.12
CA TYR A 471 34.91 -40.91 2.21
C TYR A 471 35.12 -41.65 3.53
N LEU A 472 35.16 -40.89 4.63
CA LEU A 472 35.27 -41.45 5.98
C LEU A 472 34.05 -42.31 6.33
N GLN A 473 34.29 -43.46 6.94
CA GLN A 473 33.24 -44.32 7.47
C GLN A 473 32.42 -43.57 8.54
N GLY A 474 31.10 -43.58 8.41
CA GLY A 474 30.18 -42.83 9.26
C GLY A 474 29.92 -41.38 8.82
N TYR A 475 30.57 -40.89 7.76
CA TYR A 475 30.13 -39.66 7.10
C TYR A 475 28.81 -39.89 6.36
N THR A 476 27.80 -39.10 6.70
CA THR A 476 26.50 -39.06 6.01
C THR A 476 26.42 -37.85 5.08
N LYS A 477 25.63 -37.96 4.02
CA LYS A 477 25.32 -36.86 3.10
C LYS A 477 23.85 -36.90 2.71
N PHE A 478 23.17 -35.76 2.74
CA PHE A 478 21.85 -35.62 2.14
C PHE A 478 21.95 -35.51 0.62
N VAL A 479 21.19 -36.34 -0.09
CA VAL A 479 21.14 -36.41 -1.55
C VAL A 479 19.73 -36.04 -2.02
N LEU A 480 19.68 -35.03 -2.88
CA LEU A 480 18.48 -34.62 -3.61
C LEU A 480 18.40 -35.44 -4.90
N GLN A 481 17.32 -36.18 -5.06
CA GLN A 481 17.01 -36.90 -6.30
C GLN A 481 15.94 -36.12 -7.06
N LYS A 482 16.11 -35.98 -8.38
CA LYS A 482 15.21 -35.26 -9.28
C LYS A 482 14.76 -36.21 -10.39
N SER A 483 13.46 -36.34 -10.59
CA SER A 483 12.86 -37.17 -11.65
C SER A 483 11.64 -36.47 -12.27
N PRO A 484 11.43 -36.51 -13.61
CA PRO A 484 10.23 -35.97 -14.22
C PRO A 484 8.97 -36.57 -13.59
N SER A 485 7.95 -35.74 -13.33
CA SER A 485 6.69 -36.18 -12.71
C SER A 485 5.54 -36.06 -13.69
N ALA A 486 5.10 -37.20 -14.24
CA ALA A 486 3.91 -37.29 -15.10
C ALA A 486 2.61 -37.58 -14.31
N GLY A 487 2.70 -37.86 -13.02
CA GLY A 487 1.56 -38.24 -12.18
C GLY A 487 0.63 -37.08 -11.80
N GLN A 488 -0.34 -37.35 -10.93
CA GLN A 488 -1.15 -36.30 -10.33
C GLN A 488 -0.27 -35.36 -9.51
N ARG A 489 -0.44 -34.04 -9.71
CA ARG A 489 0.26 -33.02 -8.91
C ARG A 489 -0.15 -33.10 -7.44
N PRO A 490 0.72 -32.69 -6.49
CA PRO A 490 0.31 -32.49 -5.11
C PRO A 490 -0.90 -31.56 -5.03
N ARG A 491 -1.81 -31.85 -4.10
CA ARG A 491 -3.01 -31.04 -3.87
C ARG A 491 -2.66 -29.64 -3.33
N TYR A 492 -1.66 -29.52 -2.48
CA TYR A 492 -1.35 -28.26 -1.82
C TYR A 492 -0.16 -27.56 -2.47
N GLY A 493 -0.38 -26.31 -2.88
CA GLY A 493 0.60 -25.44 -3.49
C GLY A 493 1.20 -24.45 -2.49
N VAL A 494 2.49 -24.16 -2.62
CA VAL A 494 3.20 -23.11 -1.89
C VAL A 494 3.70 -22.07 -2.89
N THR A 495 3.34 -20.81 -2.68
CA THR A 495 3.77 -19.69 -3.53
C THR A 495 4.10 -18.47 -2.69
N TYR A 496 4.87 -17.55 -3.26
CA TYR A 496 5.14 -16.26 -2.65
C TYR A 496 5.11 -15.14 -3.70
N ASP A 497 4.90 -13.92 -3.23
CA ASP A 497 4.89 -12.71 -4.03
C ASP A 497 5.54 -11.57 -3.25
N ASP A 498 6.32 -10.76 -3.96
CA ASP A 498 6.70 -9.43 -3.48
C ASP A 498 5.45 -8.55 -3.61
N ILE A 499 4.90 -8.14 -2.47
CA ILE A 499 3.70 -7.28 -2.43
C ILE A 499 4.07 -5.80 -2.24
N SER A 500 5.36 -5.47 -2.38
CA SER A 500 5.81 -4.09 -2.24
C SER A 500 5.41 -3.26 -3.44
N THR A 501 5.31 -1.98 -3.19
CA THR A 501 4.99 -0.97 -4.18
C THR A 501 6.24 -0.17 -4.51
N ASN A 502 6.30 0.50 -5.67
CA ASN A 502 7.45 1.33 -6.00
C ASN A 502 7.61 2.49 -5.00
N GLU A 503 6.52 3.02 -4.46
CA GLU A 503 6.54 4.05 -3.43
C GLU A 503 7.10 3.52 -2.11
N GLU A 504 6.74 2.30 -1.72
CA GLU A 504 7.37 1.64 -0.58
C GLU A 504 8.86 1.44 -0.83
N ARG A 505 9.24 1.02 -2.05
CA ARG A 505 10.64 0.89 -2.45
C ARG A 505 11.37 2.21 -2.40
N ASP A 506 10.77 3.34 -2.76
CA ASP A 506 11.38 4.67 -2.61
C ASP A 506 11.85 4.91 -1.17
N TYR A 507 11.10 4.43 -0.18
CA TYR A 507 11.43 4.57 1.24
C TYR A 507 12.04 3.31 1.85
N TRP A 508 12.59 2.43 0.99
CA TRP A 508 13.24 1.18 1.36
C TRP A 508 12.39 0.27 2.25
N ILE A 509 11.11 0.15 1.91
CA ILE A 509 10.18 -0.79 2.52
C ILE A 509 10.00 -1.96 1.55
N ALA A 510 10.08 -3.19 2.07
CA ALA A 510 9.85 -4.41 1.32
C ALA A 510 8.75 -5.23 2.00
N GLY A 511 7.78 -5.72 1.23
CA GLY A 511 6.66 -6.55 1.64
C GLY A 511 6.65 -7.91 0.94
N SER A 512 6.14 -8.92 1.64
CA SER A 512 5.99 -10.29 1.17
C SER A 512 4.61 -10.83 1.48
N SER A 513 4.05 -11.61 0.55
CA SER A 513 2.98 -12.57 0.82
C SER A 513 3.51 -13.98 0.54
N LEU A 514 3.46 -14.87 1.53
CA LEU A 514 3.74 -16.30 1.39
C LEU A 514 2.44 -17.06 1.63
N ARG A 515 2.00 -17.87 0.67
CA ARG A 515 0.68 -18.51 0.68
C ARG A 515 0.78 -20.01 0.52
N VAL A 516 -0.16 -20.68 1.17
CA VAL A 516 -0.48 -22.09 0.94
C VAL A 516 -1.88 -22.17 0.35
N ILE A 517 -2.02 -22.90 -0.75
CA ILE A 517 -3.24 -22.95 -1.56
C ILE A 517 -3.67 -24.40 -1.72
N ASP A 518 -4.95 -24.69 -1.51
CA ASP A 518 -5.56 -25.95 -1.94
C ASP A 518 -5.84 -25.85 -3.45
N LEU A 519 -5.07 -26.56 -4.27
CA LEU A 519 -5.13 -26.47 -5.73
C LEU A 519 -6.33 -27.20 -6.34
N GLU A 520 -7.11 -27.93 -5.56
CA GLU A 520 -8.39 -28.51 -5.99
C GLU A 520 -9.53 -27.52 -5.82
N THR A 521 -9.59 -26.82 -4.67
CA THR A 521 -10.65 -25.84 -4.36
C THR A 521 -10.29 -24.41 -4.71
N ASN A 522 -9.01 -24.14 -5.01
CA ASN A 522 -8.43 -22.82 -5.22
C ASN A 522 -8.55 -21.87 -4.00
N GLU A 523 -8.58 -22.44 -2.79
CA GLU A 523 -8.70 -21.70 -1.53
C GLU A 523 -7.32 -21.45 -0.91
N VAL A 524 -7.11 -20.24 -0.38
CA VAL A 524 -5.94 -19.92 0.45
C VAL A 524 -6.15 -20.52 1.84
N ILE A 525 -5.36 -21.55 2.19
CA ILE A 525 -5.47 -22.22 3.49
C ILE A 525 -4.64 -21.52 4.57
N ALA A 526 -3.57 -20.85 4.16
CA ALA A 526 -2.73 -20.06 5.03
C ALA A 526 -2.02 -18.95 4.25
N GLU A 527 -1.85 -17.79 4.88
CA GLU A 527 -1.08 -16.68 4.35
C GLU A 527 -0.20 -16.05 5.44
N ARG A 528 1.04 -15.70 5.07
CA ARG A 528 1.91 -14.83 5.87
C ARG A 528 2.18 -13.56 5.10
N ILE A 529 1.72 -12.46 5.67
CA ILE A 529 2.00 -11.11 5.18
C ILE A 529 3.06 -10.50 6.10
N GLY A 530 4.11 -9.94 5.53
CA GLY A 530 5.07 -9.21 6.33
C GLY A 530 5.83 -8.16 5.55
N TYR A 531 6.35 -7.18 6.29
CA TYR A 531 7.08 -6.05 5.76
C TYR A 531 8.36 -5.82 6.55
N MET A 532 9.36 -5.20 5.92
CA MET A 532 10.56 -4.70 6.59
C MET A 532 10.99 -3.34 6.01
N VAL A 533 11.77 -2.59 6.77
CA VAL A 533 12.21 -1.24 6.38
C VAL A 533 13.69 -1.00 6.64
N ASP A 534 14.37 -0.36 5.69
CA ASP A 534 15.74 0.09 5.87
C ASP A 534 15.80 1.52 6.44
N TRP A 535 16.03 1.67 7.75
CA TRP A 535 16.07 3.00 8.35
C TRP A 535 17.22 3.88 7.85
N ALA A 536 18.31 3.31 7.32
CA ALA A 536 19.35 4.13 6.69
C ALA A 536 19.01 4.50 5.23
N GLN A 537 17.82 4.16 4.74
CA GLN A 537 17.27 4.59 3.46
C GLN A 537 18.22 4.30 2.29
N GLY A 538 18.83 3.11 2.29
CA GLY A 538 19.69 2.66 1.20
C GLY A 538 21.15 3.01 1.32
N ILE A 539 21.57 3.70 2.38
CA ILE A 539 22.98 4.00 2.60
C ILE A 539 23.77 2.68 2.67
N THR A 540 24.82 2.58 1.85
CA THR A 540 25.71 1.40 1.74
C THR A 540 27.09 1.62 2.37
N VAL A 541 27.34 2.82 2.94
CA VAL A 541 28.61 3.18 3.57
C VAL A 541 29.00 2.14 4.64
N GLY A 542 30.27 1.76 4.65
CA GLY A 542 30.82 0.77 5.60
C GLY A 542 30.51 -0.68 5.26
N GLY A 543 30.21 -1.00 4.00
CA GLY A 543 29.87 -2.37 3.57
C GLY A 543 28.46 -2.80 3.98
N ARG A 544 27.58 -1.81 4.20
CA ARG A 544 26.20 -2.03 4.63
C ARG A 544 25.37 -2.58 3.48
N SER A 545 24.65 -3.67 3.74
CA SER A 545 23.65 -4.24 2.84
C SER A 545 22.24 -3.85 3.32
N PRO A 546 21.56 -2.89 2.66
CA PRO A 546 20.28 -2.37 3.12
C PRO A 546 19.24 -3.47 3.36
N TRP A 547 19.07 -4.41 2.42
CA TRP A 547 18.05 -5.45 2.56
C TRP A 547 18.36 -6.48 3.65
N LEU A 548 19.63 -6.72 3.96
CA LEU A 548 20.00 -7.58 5.08
C LEU A 548 19.71 -6.89 6.42
N LEU A 549 20.02 -5.60 6.54
CA LEU A 549 19.78 -4.87 7.79
C LEU A 549 18.32 -4.46 7.98
N ALA A 550 17.55 -4.34 6.91
CA ALA A 550 16.11 -4.15 6.98
C ALA A 550 15.42 -5.28 7.75
N ALA A 551 15.95 -6.52 7.69
CA ALA A 551 15.38 -7.66 8.42
C ALA A 551 15.31 -7.44 9.95
N ASP A 552 16.20 -6.63 10.53
CA ASP A 552 16.15 -6.28 11.96
C ASP A 552 14.93 -5.38 12.30
N ASN A 553 14.31 -4.80 11.27
CA ASN A 553 13.18 -3.87 11.33
C ASN A 553 12.00 -4.44 10.54
N ALA A 554 11.57 -5.64 10.94
CA ALA A 554 10.54 -6.41 10.28
C ALA A 554 9.26 -6.54 11.12
N CYS A 555 8.12 -6.67 10.45
CA CYS A 555 6.83 -7.03 11.04
C CYS A 555 6.12 -8.09 10.17
N PRO A 556 5.82 -9.30 10.67
CA PRO A 556 6.33 -9.85 11.93
C PRO A 556 7.86 -9.85 12.01
N LYS A 557 8.38 -9.71 13.23
CA LYS A 557 9.82 -9.70 13.52
C LYS A 557 10.41 -11.10 13.40
N PHE A 558 11.59 -11.23 12.80
CA PHE A 558 12.29 -12.51 12.67
C PHE A 558 13.10 -12.88 13.93
N ALA A 559 13.86 -11.92 14.48
CA ALA A 559 14.64 -12.07 15.70
C ALA A 559 15.00 -10.71 16.29
N ASP A 560 15.45 -10.66 17.55
CA ASP A 560 15.81 -9.40 18.22
C ASP A 560 17.05 -8.70 17.67
N ARG A 561 17.99 -9.47 17.12
CA ARG A 561 19.21 -9.00 16.47
C ARG A 561 19.63 -9.99 15.39
N ARG A 562 20.34 -9.52 14.36
CA ARG A 562 20.86 -10.35 13.26
C ARG A 562 19.73 -11.12 12.55
N ALA A 563 18.58 -10.47 12.40
CA ALA A 563 17.36 -11.08 11.87
C ALA A 563 17.53 -11.68 10.46
N ALA A 564 18.48 -11.20 9.67
CA ALA A 564 18.79 -11.74 8.34
C ALA A 564 19.17 -13.23 8.34
N THR A 565 19.75 -13.76 9.43
CA THR A 565 20.04 -15.20 9.54
C THR A 565 18.80 -16.00 9.92
N SER A 566 17.84 -15.36 10.59
CA SER A 566 16.57 -15.95 11.03
C SER A 566 15.48 -15.93 9.95
N GLN A 567 15.77 -15.33 8.79
CA GLN A 567 14.92 -15.39 7.61
C GLN A 567 14.98 -16.77 6.92
N LEU A 568 16.09 -17.51 7.09
CA LEU A 568 16.23 -18.86 6.54
C LEU A 568 15.20 -19.81 7.14
N ASP A 569 14.69 -20.72 6.32
CA ASP A 569 13.74 -21.77 6.65
C ASP A 569 12.34 -21.29 7.04
N GLN A 570 12.08 -19.98 6.95
CA GLN A 570 10.79 -19.40 7.33
C GLN A 570 9.66 -19.92 6.44
N ALA A 571 9.94 -20.21 5.16
CA ALA A 571 8.95 -20.76 4.26
C ALA A 571 8.43 -22.12 4.77
N THR A 572 9.32 -23.10 4.94
CA THR A 572 8.93 -24.43 5.45
C THR A 572 8.30 -24.33 6.85
N ARG A 573 8.88 -23.53 7.75
CA ARG A 573 8.33 -23.35 9.10
C ARG A 573 6.91 -22.78 9.09
N PHE A 574 6.62 -21.85 8.19
CA PHE A 574 5.28 -21.31 8.01
C PHE A 574 4.34 -22.35 7.40
N VAL A 575 4.73 -23.02 6.32
CA VAL A 575 3.90 -24.01 5.64
C VAL A 575 3.51 -25.13 6.60
N ASN A 576 4.45 -25.62 7.41
CA ASN A 576 4.22 -26.62 8.46
C ASN A 576 3.25 -26.19 9.57
N LYS A 577 2.88 -24.90 9.67
CA LYS A 577 1.79 -24.50 10.59
C LYS A 577 0.43 -24.95 10.07
N SER A 578 0.27 -25.02 8.75
CA SER A 578 -0.98 -25.37 8.07
C SER A 578 -0.99 -26.76 7.42
N LEU A 579 0.15 -27.27 6.96
CA LEU A 579 0.27 -28.58 6.33
C LEU A 579 1.21 -29.45 7.16
N LYS A 580 0.68 -30.36 7.96
CA LYS A 580 1.49 -31.26 8.77
C LYS A 580 1.98 -32.41 7.88
N PRO A 581 3.30 -32.61 7.77
CA PRO A 581 3.82 -33.75 7.04
C PRO A 581 3.41 -35.06 7.69
N LYS A 582 3.04 -36.05 6.89
CA LYS A 582 2.73 -37.42 7.34
C LYS A 582 3.90 -38.03 8.10
N GLU A 583 3.73 -38.52 9.32
CA GLU A 583 4.86 -39.10 10.08
C GLU A 583 5.54 -40.28 9.35
N ALA A 584 6.80 -40.56 9.66
CA ALA A 584 7.47 -41.74 9.13
C ALA A 584 6.95 -42.96 9.90
N GLU A 585 6.40 -43.95 9.20
CA GLU A 585 6.12 -45.28 9.77
C GLU A 585 7.41 -46.00 10.17
#